data_AF-A0A367IUR1-F1
#
_entry.id   AF-A0A367IUR1-F1
#
_cell.length_a   1.000
_cell.length_b   1.000
_cell.length_c   1.000
_cell.angle_alpha   90.00
_cell.angle_beta   90.00
_cell.angle_gamma   90.00
#
_symmetry.space_group_name_H-M   'P 1'
#
loop_
_entity.id
_entity.type
_entity.pdbx_description
1 polymer ?
#
loop_
_entity_poly.entity_id
_entity_poly.type
_entity_poly.pdbx_seq_one_letter_code
_entity_poly.pdbx_strand_id
1 'polypeptide(L)'
;MDNQQVLRPLSIKQNTTEVSVLVPANIWVLAEQLREEFPVDNDNVEEITQIELAAKFLYFTTVRASNEPQFLPVARTLFVDFGAQYLKNNDVHAISRSLSSSESKKIVIQAYYNALVVLKEYNVLSAEEAAPTKSALFEAATRGDAKLFAIFGGQGNIEEYFDELADIWETYQGLVKPFVERMAIVLGEYARSPEASVLHSKGLDIMRWLDNPESRPDLQYFVSAPVSFPLIGLTQILHYYVMIRVLEWTPAKIRDLFAGSTGHSQGIISSAVISASSTEEEFVRNAEKALGLLFWIGTRAQQVFPPTTLNPAVLEDSINNNEGNPTPMLAITGLRENQVLKHVEETNCHLAPDRQIEVTLHNGPRSFVCTGPPQSLYGLNLTLRKLKAPTGLDQSRVPYSQRKIKFSSRFLPITAPFHSVYLKSAVPIILQDADKHNLRFNASELKIPIYATDSGEDLRKSDDLTKSLLSLICERHVHWENAIAAKDLTHIIDFGPGGTSGIGGLTYRNKEGTGVQIVLAGALEGANRDLSYKADLFDSDIRSVTYSQNWAKVFQPKL
;
A
#
# COMPACT_ATOMS: atom_id res chain seq x y z
N MET A 1 -51.72 19.59 6.63
CA MET A 1 -51.88 18.57 7.68
C MET A 1 -50.86 17.50 7.36
N ASP A 2 -49.68 17.61 7.96
CA ASP A 2 -48.61 16.64 7.75
C ASP A 2 -49.03 15.30 8.35
N ASN A 3 -49.13 14.27 7.50
CA ASN A 3 -49.27 12.90 7.97
C ASN A 3 -48.01 12.56 8.78
N GLN A 4 -48.08 12.62 10.11
CA GLN A 4 -47.04 12.08 10.98
C GLN A 4 -46.85 10.60 10.60
N GLN A 5 -45.69 10.31 10.00
CA GLN A 5 -45.32 8.97 9.60
C GLN A 5 -45.13 8.12 10.87
N VAL A 6 -45.99 7.12 11.08
CA VAL A 6 -45.92 6.25 12.25
C VAL A 6 -44.64 5.43 12.16
N LEU A 7 -43.75 5.57 13.15
CA LEU A 7 -42.49 4.82 13.26
C LEU A 7 -42.66 3.65 14.23
N ARG A 8 -42.04 2.51 13.92
CA ARG A 8 -42.05 1.30 14.75
C ARG A 8 -40.61 0.83 15.02
N PRO A 9 -40.24 0.45 16.25
CA PRO A 9 -38.91 -0.05 16.55
C PRO A 9 -38.72 -1.48 16.02
N LEU A 10 -37.76 -1.66 15.12
CA LEU A 10 -37.25 -2.96 14.68
C LEU A 10 -36.04 -3.32 15.54
N SER A 11 -36.21 -4.25 16.50
CA SER A 11 -35.11 -4.78 17.30
C SER A 11 -34.40 -5.93 16.59
N ILE A 12 -33.08 -5.79 16.40
CA ILE A 12 -32.17 -6.84 15.94
C ILE A 12 -31.33 -7.27 17.13
N LYS A 13 -31.32 -8.58 17.43
CA LYS A 13 -30.61 -9.12 18.59
C LYS A 13 -29.72 -10.28 18.16
N GLN A 14 -28.48 -10.25 18.61
CA GLN A 14 -27.50 -11.32 18.42
C GLN A 14 -26.68 -11.46 19.69
N ASN A 15 -26.58 -12.67 20.22
CA ASN A 15 -25.99 -12.95 21.52
C ASN A 15 -26.63 -12.07 22.64
N THR A 16 -25.80 -11.29 23.34
CA THR A 16 -26.21 -10.36 24.39
C THR A 16 -26.48 -8.93 23.88
N THR A 17 -26.21 -8.66 22.61
CA THR A 17 -26.28 -7.32 22.02
C THR A 17 -27.58 -7.12 21.26
N GLU A 18 -28.24 -5.99 21.50
CA GLU A 18 -29.47 -5.58 20.82
C GLU A 18 -29.30 -4.17 20.25
N VAL A 19 -29.75 -3.99 19.02
CA VAL A 19 -29.84 -2.70 18.32
C VAL A 19 -31.30 -2.50 17.91
N SER A 20 -31.80 -1.27 18.01
CA SER A 20 -33.17 -0.93 17.62
C SER A 20 -33.15 0.23 16.63
N VAL A 21 -33.83 0.06 15.50
CA VAL A 21 -33.96 1.08 14.46
C VAL A 21 -35.42 1.45 14.27
N LEU A 22 -35.72 2.74 14.14
CA LEU A 22 -37.09 3.21 13.90
C LEU A 22 -37.44 3.11 12.42
N VAL A 23 -38.40 2.23 12.09
CA VAL A 23 -38.81 1.93 10.73
C VAL A 23 -40.21 2.48 10.45
N PRO A 24 -40.44 3.18 9.31
CA PRO A 24 -41.76 3.60 8.89
C PRO A 24 -42.76 2.45 8.72
N ALA A 25 -43.99 2.64 9.20
CA ALA A 25 -45.03 1.59 9.17
C ALA A 25 -45.35 1.04 7.77
N ASN A 26 -45.14 1.83 6.71
CA ASN A 26 -45.39 1.42 5.33
C ASN A 26 -44.35 0.42 4.78
N ILE A 27 -43.18 0.28 5.41
CA ILE A 27 -42.14 -0.67 5.02
C ILE A 27 -41.90 -1.76 6.09
N TRP A 28 -42.75 -1.79 7.12
CA TRP A 28 -42.59 -2.68 8.28
C TRP A 28 -42.52 -4.16 7.91
N VAL A 29 -43.40 -4.63 7.03
CA VAL A 29 -43.46 -6.05 6.63
C VAL A 29 -42.14 -6.50 5.98
N LEU A 30 -41.56 -5.65 5.14
CA LEU A 30 -40.28 -5.93 4.48
C LEU A 30 -39.12 -5.92 5.48
N ALA A 31 -39.15 -5.00 6.44
CA ALA A 31 -38.14 -4.90 7.49
C ALA A 31 -38.20 -6.11 8.45
N GLU A 32 -39.39 -6.58 8.78
CA GLU A 32 -39.61 -7.77 9.60
C GLU A 32 -39.12 -9.03 8.89
N GLN A 33 -39.41 -9.18 7.60
CA GLN A 33 -38.88 -10.26 6.77
C GLN A 33 -37.34 -10.29 6.78
N LEU A 34 -36.69 -9.15 6.53
CA LEU A 34 -35.22 -9.06 6.55
C LEU A 34 -34.63 -9.40 7.92
N ARG A 35 -35.29 -8.98 9.01
CA ARG A 35 -34.86 -9.33 10.37
C ARG A 35 -34.97 -10.84 10.62
N GLU A 36 -36.04 -11.49 10.15
CA GLU A 36 -36.22 -12.94 10.30
C GLU A 36 -35.23 -13.76 9.47
N GLU A 37 -34.88 -13.25 8.28
CA GLU A 37 -33.89 -13.88 7.38
C GLU A 37 -32.43 -13.59 7.77
N PHE A 38 -32.19 -12.63 8.68
CA PHE A 38 -30.85 -12.24 9.08
C PHE A 38 -30.14 -13.42 9.78
N PRO A 39 -28.97 -13.87 9.29
CA PRO A 39 -28.31 -15.04 9.83
C PRO A 39 -27.88 -14.83 11.29
N VAL A 40 -28.17 -15.83 12.12
CA VAL A 40 -27.73 -15.87 13.52
C VAL A 40 -26.37 -16.56 13.59
N ASP A 41 -25.33 -15.80 13.93
CA ASP A 41 -24.01 -16.36 14.23
C ASP A 41 -24.06 -17.04 15.61
N ASN A 42 -24.21 -18.36 15.62
CA ASN A 42 -24.24 -19.18 16.84
C ASN A 42 -22.86 -19.65 17.28
N ASP A 43 -21.83 -19.47 16.45
CA ASP A 43 -20.50 -20.06 16.65
C ASP A 43 -19.50 -19.08 17.29
N ASN A 44 -19.73 -17.77 17.18
CA ASN A 44 -18.91 -16.75 17.84
C ASN A 44 -19.40 -16.40 19.26
N VAL A 45 -18.58 -16.75 20.25
CA VAL A 45 -18.77 -16.39 21.68
C VAL A 45 -18.28 -14.97 21.98
N GLU A 46 -17.65 -14.28 21.02
CA GLU A 46 -17.15 -12.91 21.20
C GLU A 46 -18.29 -11.89 21.29
N GLU A 47 -18.10 -10.89 22.16
CA GLU A 47 -19.07 -9.83 22.40
C GLU A 47 -19.10 -8.87 21.21
N ILE A 48 -20.14 -9.00 20.38
CA ILE A 48 -20.39 -8.10 19.25
C ILE A 48 -20.79 -6.71 19.75
N THR A 49 -20.11 -5.67 19.28
CA THR A 49 -20.50 -4.29 19.61
C THR A 49 -21.79 -3.89 18.89
N GLN A 50 -22.53 -2.91 19.43
CA GLN A 50 -23.78 -2.43 18.80
C GLN A 50 -23.56 -1.93 17.36
N ILE A 51 -22.48 -1.18 17.13
CA ILE A 51 -22.14 -0.67 15.79
C ILE A 51 -21.80 -1.81 14.81
N GLU A 52 -21.14 -2.86 15.28
CA GLU A 52 -20.84 -4.03 14.44
C GLU A 52 -22.11 -4.81 14.09
N LEU A 53 -23.01 -5.03 15.05
CA LEU A 53 -24.31 -5.68 14.78
C LEU A 53 -25.13 -4.86 13.78
N ALA A 54 -25.19 -3.54 13.96
CA ALA A 54 -25.86 -2.64 13.04
C ALA A 54 -25.25 -2.69 11.63
N ALA A 55 -23.91 -2.72 11.54
CA ALA A 55 -23.19 -2.84 10.28
C ALA A 55 -23.45 -4.17 9.57
N LYS A 56 -23.40 -5.31 10.27
CA LYS A 56 -23.72 -6.62 9.69
C LYS A 56 -25.14 -6.67 9.14
N PHE A 57 -26.11 -6.13 9.88
CA PHE A 57 -27.50 -6.07 9.42
C PHE A 57 -27.70 -5.12 8.23
N LEU A 58 -27.03 -3.96 8.23
CA LEU A 58 -27.01 -3.03 7.12
C LEU A 58 -26.42 -3.67 5.85
N TYR A 59 -25.29 -4.36 5.98
CA TYR A 59 -24.64 -5.05 4.87
C TYR A 59 -25.56 -6.14 4.29
N PHE A 60 -26.08 -7.04 5.14
CA PHE A 60 -27.04 -8.07 4.73
C PHE A 60 -28.24 -7.48 3.98
N THR A 61 -28.85 -6.45 4.55
CA THR A 61 -30.03 -5.80 3.95
C THR A 61 -29.69 -5.15 2.62
N THR A 62 -28.51 -4.54 2.50
CA THR A 62 -28.05 -3.91 1.25
C THR A 62 -27.82 -4.95 0.16
N VAL A 63 -27.17 -6.07 0.49
CA VAL A 63 -26.94 -7.19 -0.46
C VAL A 63 -28.27 -7.81 -0.91
N ARG A 64 -29.27 -7.92 -0.03
CA ARG A 64 -30.62 -8.32 -0.42
C ARG A 64 -31.24 -7.27 -1.34
N ALA A 65 -31.15 -5.98 -0.99
CA ALA A 65 -31.72 -4.88 -1.75
C ALA A 65 -31.12 -4.68 -3.14
N SER A 66 -29.82 -5.00 -3.34
CA SER A 66 -29.18 -4.93 -4.66
C SER A 66 -29.72 -5.97 -5.64
N ASN A 67 -30.25 -7.09 -5.13
CA ASN A 67 -30.86 -8.15 -5.93
C ASN A 67 -32.40 -8.02 -6.00
N GLU A 68 -33.01 -7.53 -4.92
CA GLU A 68 -34.45 -7.39 -4.73
C GLU A 68 -34.79 -5.94 -4.35
N PRO A 69 -35.01 -5.05 -5.34
CA PRO A 69 -35.18 -3.61 -5.11
C PRO A 69 -36.31 -3.21 -4.15
N GLN A 70 -37.26 -4.11 -3.88
CA GLN A 70 -38.29 -3.92 -2.87
C GLN A 70 -37.73 -3.64 -1.47
N PHE A 71 -36.53 -4.12 -1.15
CA PHE A 71 -35.88 -3.87 0.14
C PHE A 71 -35.11 -2.55 0.23
N LEU A 72 -34.94 -1.80 -0.87
CA LEU A 72 -34.23 -0.52 -0.88
C LEU A 72 -34.73 0.48 0.17
N PRO A 73 -36.05 0.66 0.42
CA PRO A 73 -36.53 1.55 1.46
C PRO A 73 -36.04 1.17 2.87
N VAL A 74 -35.88 -0.12 3.15
CA VAL A 74 -35.36 -0.61 4.43
C VAL A 74 -33.86 -0.36 4.51
N ALA A 75 -33.09 -0.71 3.46
CA ALA A 75 -31.66 -0.44 3.38
C ALA A 75 -31.34 1.04 3.59
N ARG A 76 -32.10 1.92 2.91
CA ARG A 76 -31.99 3.38 3.06
C ARG A 76 -32.26 3.82 4.51
N THR A 77 -33.31 3.30 5.13
CA THR A 77 -33.68 3.64 6.52
C THR A 77 -32.55 3.25 7.47
N LEU A 78 -32.00 2.04 7.34
CA LEU A 78 -30.87 1.57 8.15
C LEU A 78 -29.61 2.41 7.92
N PHE A 79 -29.30 2.78 6.68
CA PHE A 79 -28.12 3.59 6.35
C PHE A 79 -28.17 4.98 6.99
N VAL A 80 -29.33 5.65 6.89
CA VAL A 80 -29.53 6.99 7.48
C VAL A 80 -29.48 6.92 9.00
N ASP A 81 -30.13 5.93 9.61
CA ASP A 81 -30.10 5.71 11.05
C ASP A 81 -28.67 5.40 11.54
N PHE A 82 -27.93 4.56 10.81
CA PHE A 82 -26.54 4.23 11.12
C PHE A 82 -25.66 5.49 11.13
N GLY A 83 -25.81 6.35 10.12
CA GLY A 83 -25.11 7.64 10.05
C GLY A 83 -25.43 8.55 11.24
N ALA A 84 -26.71 8.67 11.58
CA ALA A 84 -27.17 9.51 12.68
C ALA A 84 -26.71 8.99 14.06
N GLN A 85 -26.79 7.67 14.28
CA GLN A 85 -26.51 7.05 15.57
C GLN A 85 -25.00 6.93 15.85
N TYR A 86 -24.22 6.50 14.85
CA TYR A 86 -22.84 6.10 15.05
C TYR A 86 -21.82 7.08 14.47
N LEU A 87 -22.07 7.65 13.28
CA LEU A 87 -21.05 8.45 12.59
C LEU A 87 -20.88 9.86 13.17
N LYS A 88 -21.95 10.46 13.69
CA LYS A 88 -21.93 11.79 14.35
C LYS A 88 -21.20 12.86 13.52
N ASN A 89 -21.47 12.89 12.22
CA ASN A 89 -20.86 13.79 11.23
C ASN A 89 -19.36 13.57 10.98
N ASN A 90 -18.81 12.41 11.34
CA ASN A 90 -17.44 12.02 11.00
C ASN A 90 -17.41 10.84 10.01
N ASP A 91 -16.24 10.59 9.42
CA ASP A 91 -16.05 9.48 8.50
C ASP A 91 -16.04 8.13 9.23
N VAL A 92 -16.50 7.07 8.55
CA VAL A 92 -16.56 5.71 9.11
C VAL A 92 -15.20 5.20 9.58
N HIS A 93 -14.09 5.60 8.95
CA HIS A 93 -12.75 5.23 9.39
C HIS A 93 -12.37 5.87 10.74
N ALA A 94 -12.76 7.12 10.96
CA ALA A 94 -12.48 7.82 12.22
C ALA A 94 -13.23 7.17 13.39
N ILE A 95 -14.47 6.73 13.17
CA ILE A 95 -15.29 6.06 14.19
C ILE A 95 -14.83 4.63 14.44
N SER A 96 -14.46 3.90 13.38
CA SER A 96 -13.98 2.52 13.52
C SER A 96 -12.65 2.44 14.27
N ARG A 97 -11.84 3.51 14.28
CA ARG A 97 -10.58 3.59 15.07
C ARG A 97 -10.74 3.16 16.52
N SER A 98 -11.89 3.43 17.18
CA SER A 98 -12.12 3.07 18.58
C SER A 98 -12.49 1.60 18.82
N LEU A 99 -12.76 0.83 17.76
CA LEU A 99 -13.06 -0.59 17.88
C LEU A 99 -11.78 -1.36 18.25
N SER A 100 -11.93 -2.37 19.11
CA SER A 100 -10.79 -3.13 19.64
C SER A 100 -10.22 -4.14 18.66
N SER A 101 -11.05 -4.73 17.80
CA SER A 101 -10.62 -5.73 16.81
C SER A 101 -10.45 -5.10 15.42
N SER A 102 -9.42 -5.53 14.69
CA SER A 102 -9.21 -5.14 13.29
C SER A 102 -10.36 -5.63 12.40
N GLU A 103 -10.91 -6.80 12.70
CA GLU A 103 -12.02 -7.41 11.95
C GLU A 103 -13.30 -6.56 12.05
N SER A 104 -13.68 -6.14 13.26
CA SER A 104 -14.84 -5.26 13.47
C SER A 104 -14.67 -3.93 12.71
N LYS A 105 -13.44 -3.41 12.58
CA LYS A 105 -13.16 -2.20 11.78
C LYS A 105 -13.47 -2.42 10.32
N LYS A 106 -12.99 -3.53 9.75
CA LYS A 106 -13.23 -3.91 8.35
C LYS A 106 -14.71 -4.10 8.08
N ILE A 107 -15.42 -4.86 8.92
CA ILE A 107 -16.87 -5.11 8.81
C ILE A 107 -17.67 -3.80 8.77
N VAL A 108 -17.38 -2.89 9.70
CA VAL A 108 -18.09 -1.59 9.78
C VAL A 108 -17.83 -0.73 8.54
N ILE A 109 -16.58 -0.64 8.09
CA ILE A 109 -16.20 0.12 6.90
C ILE A 109 -16.84 -0.48 5.64
N GLN A 110 -16.77 -1.81 5.49
CA GLN A 110 -17.31 -2.55 4.36
C GLN A 110 -18.82 -2.37 4.27
N ALA A 111 -19.54 -2.55 5.38
CA ALA A 111 -20.98 -2.36 5.43
C ALA A 111 -21.40 -0.96 4.98
N TYR A 112 -20.71 0.06 5.49
CA TYR A 112 -21.00 1.45 5.16
C TYR A 112 -20.81 1.75 3.68
N TYR A 113 -19.66 1.42 3.10
CA TYR A 113 -19.40 1.75 1.69
C TYR A 113 -20.18 0.87 0.71
N ASN A 114 -20.46 -0.38 1.05
CA ASN A 114 -21.36 -1.22 0.24
C ASN A 114 -22.77 -0.60 0.18
N ALA A 115 -23.32 -0.22 1.34
CA ALA A 115 -24.60 0.48 1.44
C ALA A 115 -24.60 1.80 0.67
N LEU A 116 -23.58 2.64 0.87
CA LEU A 116 -23.47 3.93 0.20
C LEU A 116 -23.49 3.78 -1.32
N VAL A 117 -22.71 2.84 -1.87
CA VAL A 117 -22.62 2.63 -3.32
C VAL A 117 -23.94 2.15 -3.90
N VAL A 118 -24.53 1.09 -3.33
CA VAL A 118 -25.80 0.55 -3.82
C VAL A 118 -26.91 1.60 -3.74
N LEU A 119 -27.03 2.33 -2.62
CA LEU A 119 -28.06 3.34 -2.46
C LEU A 119 -27.86 4.56 -3.39
N LYS A 120 -26.61 4.89 -3.75
CA LYS A 120 -26.30 5.90 -4.78
C LYS A 120 -26.69 5.43 -6.18
N GLU A 121 -26.38 4.20 -6.54
CA GLU A 121 -26.71 3.63 -7.86
C GLU A 121 -28.22 3.63 -8.12
N TYR A 122 -29.03 3.34 -7.09
CA TYR A 122 -30.49 3.42 -7.18
C TYR A 122 -31.07 4.83 -7.00
N ASN A 123 -30.23 5.84 -6.77
CA ASN A 123 -30.62 7.24 -6.59
C ASN A 123 -31.69 7.44 -5.49
N VAL A 124 -31.52 6.75 -4.36
CA VAL A 124 -32.47 6.81 -3.22
C VAL A 124 -31.98 7.67 -2.05
N LEU A 125 -30.74 8.17 -2.11
CA LEU A 125 -30.19 9.11 -1.13
C LEU A 125 -30.38 10.55 -1.60
N SER A 126 -30.63 11.46 -0.66
CA SER A 126 -30.51 12.90 -0.90
C SER A 126 -29.05 13.30 -1.08
N ALA A 127 -28.81 14.47 -1.66
CA ALA A 127 -27.45 14.99 -1.85
C ALA A 127 -26.68 15.16 -0.52
N GLU A 128 -27.38 15.47 0.58
CA GLU A 128 -26.78 15.62 1.91
C GLU A 128 -26.44 14.27 2.55
N GLU A 129 -27.35 13.29 2.48
CA GLU A 129 -27.10 11.91 2.97
C GLU A 129 -25.98 11.20 2.19
N ALA A 130 -25.81 11.58 0.92
CA ALA A 130 -24.79 11.05 0.02
C ALA A 130 -23.43 11.74 0.17
N ALA A 131 -23.36 12.94 0.76
CA ALA A 131 -22.15 13.74 0.75
C ALA A 131 -21.07 13.15 1.68
N PRO A 132 -19.80 13.09 1.24
CA PRO A 132 -18.71 12.68 2.11
C PRO A 132 -18.45 13.75 3.17
N THR A 133 -17.95 13.32 4.33
CA THR A 133 -17.49 14.25 5.36
C THR A 133 -16.20 14.96 4.93
N LYS A 134 -15.98 16.18 5.46
CA LYS A 134 -14.81 16.98 5.09
C LYS A 134 -13.61 16.55 5.94
N SER A 135 -12.59 15.97 5.30
CA SER A 135 -11.33 15.62 5.95
C SER A 135 -10.59 16.86 6.46
N ALA A 136 -10.25 16.87 7.74
CA ALA A 136 -9.50 17.95 8.37
C ALA A 136 -8.10 18.12 7.77
N LEU A 137 -7.43 17.01 7.41
CA LEU A 137 -6.09 17.04 6.80
C LEU A 137 -6.10 17.71 5.43
N PHE A 138 -7.04 17.32 4.56
CA PHE A 138 -7.12 17.89 3.21
C PHE A 138 -7.68 19.33 3.20
N GLU A 139 -8.54 19.68 4.16
CA GLU A 139 -8.94 21.07 4.38
C GLU A 139 -7.76 21.92 4.89
N ALA A 140 -6.92 21.38 5.78
CA ALA A 140 -5.68 22.05 6.20
C ALA A 140 -4.71 22.24 5.02
N ALA A 141 -4.60 21.25 4.13
CA ALA A 141 -3.81 21.38 2.92
C ALA A 141 -4.35 22.45 1.97
N THR A 142 -5.68 22.49 1.79
CA THR A 142 -6.36 23.51 0.97
C THR A 142 -6.12 24.93 1.48
N ARG A 143 -6.07 25.12 2.81
CA ARG A 143 -5.74 26.42 3.44
C ARG A 143 -4.26 26.76 3.43
N GLY A 144 -3.38 25.80 3.10
CA GLY A 144 -1.93 25.96 3.16
C GLY A 144 -1.30 25.73 4.53
N ASP A 145 -2.07 25.24 5.51
CA ASP A 145 -1.58 24.88 6.85
C ASP A 145 -0.78 23.56 6.80
N ALA A 146 -1.14 22.66 5.89
CA ALA A 146 -0.44 21.40 5.65
C ALA A 146 0.14 21.35 4.22
N LYS A 147 1.40 20.99 4.10
CA LYS A 147 2.07 20.68 2.84
C LYS A 147 2.26 19.17 2.71
N LEU A 148 1.55 18.56 1.76
CA LEU A 148 1.49 17.12 1.55
C LEU A 148 2.52 16.65 0.51
N PHE A 149 2.96 15.40 0.64
CA PHE A 149 3.80 14.71 -0.33
C PHE A 149 3.41 13.23 -0.39
N ALA A 150 3.36 12.63 -1.58
CA ALA A 150 2.97 11.24 -1.74
C ALA A 150 4.20 10.35 -1.94
N ILE A 151 4.27 9.23 -1.23
CA ILE A 151 5.25 8.18 -1.50
C ILE A 151 4.58 6.84 -1.78
N PHE A 152 5.24 6.04 -2.60
CA PHE A 152 4.83 4.68 -2.94
C PHE A 152 5.98 3.73 -2.65
N GLY A 153 5.70 2.64 -1.95
CA GLY A 153 6.70 1.61 -1.64
C GLY A 153 7.10 0.77 -2.85
N GLY A 154 7.93 -0.24 -2.62
CA GLY A 154 8.27 -1.26 -3.59
C GLY A 154 8.32 -2.62 -2.91
N GLN A 155 8.82 -3.63 -3.63
CA GLN A 155 9.10 -4.93 -3.03
C GLN A 155 10.21 -4.79 -1.98
N GLY A 156 9.98 -5.35 -0.80
CA GLY A 156 10.85 -5.19 0.37
C GLY A 156 10.89 -6.46 1.20
N ASN A 157 10.90 -6.33 2.54
CA ASN A 157 10.93 -7.47 3.46
C ASN A 157 9.60 -8.24 3.58
N ILE A 158 8.58 -7.89 2.79
CA ILE A 158 7.20 -8.30 3.02
C ILE A 158 6.83 -9.31 1.95
N GLU A 159 6.59 -10.54 2.40
CA GLU A 159 6.25 -11.67 1.55
C GLU A 159 4.72 -11.76 1.37
N GLU A 160 3.95 -11.33 2.36
CA GLU A 160 2.48 -11.35 2.38
C GLU A 160 1.82 -10.11 1.75
N TYR A 161 2.42 -9.48 0.75
CA TYR A 161 1.87 -8.28 0.12
C TYR A 161 0.46 -8.49 -0.48
N PHE A 162 0.12 -9.74 -0.85
CA PHE A 162 -1.19 -10.08 -1.40
C PHE A 162 -2.30 -10.04 -0.33
N ASP A 163 -1.97 -10.27 0.94
CA ASP A 163 -2.95 -10.15 2.02
C ASP A 163 -3.43 -8.71 2.16
N GLU A 164 -2.55 -7.72 1.91
CA GLU A 164 -2.96 -6.32 1.87
C GLU A 164 -3.89 -6.01 0.68
N LEU A 165 -3.68 -6.66 -0.48
CA LEU A 165 -4.62 -6.55 -1.60
C LEU A 165 -5.98 -7.18 -1.27
N ALA A 166 -5.97 -8.35 -0.62
CA ALA A 166 -7.17 -9.02 -0.15
C ALA A 166 -7.92 -8.18 0.90
N ASP A 167 -7.19 -7.54 1.82
CA ASP A 167 -7.75 -6.64 2.82
C ASP A 167 -8.44 -5.43 2.19
N ILE A 168 -7.84 -4.84 1.14
CA ILE A 168 -8.50 -3.75 0.38
C ILE A 168 -9.77 -4.28 -0.30
N TRP A 169 -9.67 -5.43 -0.97
CA TRP A 169 -10.79 -6.05 -1.69
C TRP A 169 -11.97 -6.32 -0.76
N GLU A 170 -11.72 -6.92 0.40
CA GLU A 170 -12.73 -7.22 1.40
C GLU A 170 -13.32 -5.93 1.98
N THR A 171 -12.47 -5.03 2.48
CA THR A 171 -12.92 -3.82 3.20
C THR A 171 -13.64 -2.82 2.28
N TYR A 172 -13.23 -2.71 1.02
CA TYR A 172 -13.71 -1.67 0.10
C TYR A 172 -14.36 -2.24 -1.15
N GLN A 173 -14.85 -3.49 -1.12
CA GLN A 173 -15.40 -4.18 -2.30
C GLN A 173 -16.41 -3.31 -3.06
N GLY A 174 -17.33 -2.65 -2.34
CA GLY A 174 -18.32 -1.75 -2.93
C GLY A 174 -17.71 -0.59 -3.73
N LEU A 175 -16.54 -0.07 -3.32
CA LEU A 175 -15.85 1.02 -4.02
C LEU A 175 -14.97 0.50 -5.16
N VAL A 176 -14.20 -0.58 -4.93
CA VAL A 176 -13.08 -0.94 -5.79
C VAL A 176 -13.39 -2.03 -6.80
N LYS A 177 -14.52 -2.75 -6.67
CA LYS A 177 -14.79 -3.95 -7.47
C LYS A 177 -14.64 -3.78 -8.98
N PRO A 178 -15.29 -2.79 -9.63
CA PRO A 178 -15.15 -2.60 -11.08
C PRO A 178 -13.71 -2.29 -11.51
N PHE A 179 -12.96 -1.58 -10.65
CA PHE A 179 -11.57 -1.26 -10.91
C PHE A 179 -10.71 -2.53 -10.88
N VAL A 180 -10.82 -3.34 -9.83
CA VAL A 180 -10.03 -4.57 -9.65
C VAL A 180 -10.33 -5.58 -10.75
N GLU A 181 -11.60 -5.82 -11.07
CA GLU A 181 -12.00 -6.72 -12.16
C GLU A 181 -11.37 -6.32 -13.49
N ARG A 182 -11.40 -5.02 -13.81
CA ARG A 182 -10.80 -4.48 -15.02
C ARG A 182 -9.28 -4.67 -15.06
N MET A 183 -8.58 -4.36 -13.96
CA MET A 183 -7.12 -4.56 -13.88
C MET A 183 -6.74 -6.04 -13.95
N ALA A 184 -7.54 -6.93 -13.35
CA ALA A 184 -7.34 -8.37 -13.39
C ALA A 184 -7.44 -8.94 -14.80
N ILE A 185 -8.41 -8.46 -15.61
CA ILE A 185 -8.52 -8.84 -17.02
C ILE A 185 -7.25 -8.45 -17.79
N VAL A 186 -6.80 -7.20 -17.65
CA VAL A 186 -5.59 -6.69 -18.34
C VAL A 186 -4.36 -7.54 -18.00
N LEU A 187 -4.13 -7.81 -16.71
CA LEU A 187 -2.98 -8.60 -16.26
C LEU A 187 -3.08 -10.06 -16.68
N GLY A 188 -4.29 -10.65 -16.63
CA GLY A 188 -4.54 -12.02 -17.07
C GLY A 188 -4.35 -12.21 -18.58
N GLU A 189 -4.58 -11.18 -19.40
CA GLU A 189 -4.26 -11.21 -20.84
C GLU A 189 -2.75 -11.22 -21.09
N TYR A 190 -1.99 -10.35 -20.40
CA TYR A 190 -0.53 -10.36 -20.52
C TYR A 190 0.09 -11.68 -20.06
N ALA A 191 -0.38 -12.25 -18.94
CA ALA A 191 0.12 -13.52 -18.42
C ALA A 191 -0.10 -14.70 -19.39
N ARG A 192 -1.14 -14.64 -20.23
CA ARG A 192 -1.44 -15.66 -21.26
C ARG A 192 -0.65 -15.47 -22.56
N SER A 193 0.09 -14.37 -22.69
CA SER A 193 0.90 -14.12 -23.90
C SER A 193 2.00 -15.18 -24.08
N PRO A 194 2.36 -15.55 -25.32
CA PRO A 194 3.45 -16.48 -25.59
C PRO A 194 4.78 -16.08 -24.91
N GLU A 195 5.06 -14.78 -24.85
CA GLU A 195 6.29 -14.23 -24.29
C GLU A 195 6.35 -14.29 -22.75
N ALA A 196 5.23 -14.46 -22.04
CA ALA A 196 5.18 -14.44 -20.58
C ALA A 196 4.64 -15.73 -19.93
N SER A 197 3.86 -16.53 -20.66
CA SER A 197 3.15 -17.72 -20.15
C SER A 197 4.03 -18.73 -19.41
N VAL A 198 5.29 -18.92 -19.82
CA VAL A 198 6.24 -19.83 -19.16
C VAL A 198 6.53 -19.39 -17.72
N LEU A 199 6.65 -18.08 -17.49
CA LEU A 199 6.87 -17.51 -16.15
C LEU A 199 5.59 -17.44 -15.32
N HIS A 200 4.43 -17.57 -15.96
CA HIS A 200 3.11 -17.56 -15.32
C HIS A 200 2.48 -18.96 -15.33
N SER A 201 3.25 -19.98 -14.98
CA SER A 201 2.83 -21.39 -15.03
C SER A 201 1.63 -21.73 -14.13
N LYS A 202 1.37 -20.92 -13.10
CA LYS A 202 0.20 -21.02 -12.21
C LYS A 202 -0.88 -19.98 -12.53
N GLY A 203 -0.75 -19.27 -13.65
CA GLY A 203 -1.64 -18.19 -14.07
C GLY A 203 -1.48 -16.90 -13.28
N LEU A 204 -2.28 -15.90 -13.65
CA LEU A 204 -2.39 -14.61 -12.95
C LEU A 204 -3.88 -14.29 -12.74
N ASP A 205 -4.59 -15.20 -12.06
CA ASP A 205 -6.04 -15.14 -11.85
C ASP A 205 -6.37 -14.46 -10.53
N ILE A 206 -6.25 -13.13 -10.52
CA ILE A 206 -6.38 -12.30 -9.32
C ILE A 206 -7.76 -12.48 -8.68
N MET A 207 -8.81 -12.51 -9.49
CA MET A 207 -10.20 -12.63 -8.98
C MET A 207 -10.39 -13.96 -8.26
N ARG A 208 -9.92 -15.07 -8.85
CA ARG A 208 -10.00 -16.38 -8.21
C ARG A 208 -9.25 -16.43 -6.88
N TRP A 209 -8.09 -15.80 -6.79
CA TRP A 209 -7.27 -15.77 -5.57
C TRP A 209 -7.86 -14.88 -4.46
N LEU A 210 -8.60 -13.84 -4.84
CA LEU A 210 -9.36 -12.99 -3.92
C LEU A 210 -10.62 -13.71 -3.41
N ASP A 211 -11.38 -14.35 -4.29
CA ASP A 211 -12.63 -15.02 -3.94
C ASP A 211 -12.40 -16.37 -3.23
N ASN A 212 -11.30 -17.06 -3.55
CA ASN A 212 -10.98 -18.38 -2.99
C ASN A 212 -9.54 -18.39 -2.45
N PRO A 213 -9.31 -18.05 -1.17
CA PRO A 213 -7.98 -18.00 -0.57
C PRO A 213 -7.19 -19.32 -0.69
N GLU A 214 -7.86 -20.47 -0.68
CA GLU A 214 -7.23 -21.80 -0.85
C GLU A 214 -6.64 -22.03 -2.25
N SER A 215 -7.06 -21.23 -3.24
CA SER A 215 -6.55 -21.33 -4.62
C SER A 215 -5.26 -20.54 -4.85
N ARG A 216 -4.81 -19.78 -3.85
CA ARG A 216 -3.61 -18.95 -3.92
C ARG A 216 -2.37 -19.84 -4.16
N PRO A 217 -1.49 -19.48 -5.12
CA PRO A 217 -0.21 -20.14 -5.30
C PRO A 217 0.68 -20.06 -4.06
N ASP A 218 1.74 -20.89 -4.01
CA ASP A 218 2.74 -20.76 -2.96
C ASP A 218 3.50 -19.43 -3.00
N LEU A 219 4.06 -19.10 -1.84
CA LEU A 219 4.80 -17.86 -1.60
C LEU A 219 5.91 -17.62 -2.63
N GLN A 220 6.63 -18.67 -3.05
CA GLN A 220 7.71 -18.54 -4.02
C GLN A 220 7.21 -18.01 -5.37
N TYR A 221 6.00 -18.39 -5.77
CA TYR A 221 5.38 -17.84 -6.97
C TYR A 221 4.95 -16.40 -6.78
N PHE A 222 4.31 -16.04 -5.66
CA PHE A 222 3.91 -14.66 -5.40
C PHE A 222 5.08 -13.69 -5.34
N VAL A 223 6.17 -14.04 -4.63
CA VAL A 223 7.34 -13.15 -4.53
C VAL A 223 8.16 -13.06 -5.82
N SER A 224 7.85 -13.85 -6.84
CA SER A 224 8.52 -13.75 -8.13
C SER A 224 8.22 -12.41 -8.79
N ALA A 225 9.25 -11.76 -9.36
CA ALA A 225 9.12 -10.44 -9.98
C ALA A 225 7.99 -10.33 -11.02
N PRO A 226 7.75 -11.32 -11.92
CA PRO A 226 6.65 -11.25 -12.89
C PRO A 226 5.25 -11.14 -12.24
N VAL A 227 5.07 -11.69 -11.04
CA VAL A 227 3.80 -11.73 -10.32
C VAL A 227 3.71 -10.57 -9.31
N SER A 228 4.74 -10.40 -8.47
CA SER A 228 4.77 -9.38 -7.42
C SER A 228 4.75 -7.96 -7.96
N PHE A 229 5.48 -7.63 -9.03
CA PHE A 229 5.56 -6.26 -9.55
C PHE A 229 4.20 -5.67 -9.90
N PRO A 230 3.40 -6.28 -10.79
CA PRO A 230 2.09 -5.75 -11.13
C PRO A 230 1.12 -5.79 -9.94
N LEU A 231 1.17 -6.82 -9.09
CA LEU A 231 0.25 -6.92 -7.95
C LEU A 231 0.54 -5.89 -6.86
N ILE A 232 1.81 -5.63 -6.54
CA ILE A 232 2.21 -4.55 -5.63
C ILE A 232 1.81 -3.19 -6.22
N GLY A 233 1.98 -2.99 -7.52
CA GLY A 233 1.49 -1.79 -8.21
C GLY A 233 -0.03 -1.62 -8.09
N LEU A 234 -0.79 -2.72 -8.22
CA LEU A 234 -2.24 -2.72 -8.05
C LEU A 234 -2.63 -2.30 -6.63
N THR A 235 -2.00 -2.90 -5.61
CA THR A 235 -2.22 -2.53 -4.19
C THR A 235 -1.97 -1.04 -3.94
N GLN A 236 -0.87 -0.50 -4.48
CA GLN A 236 -0.51 0.91 -4.34
C GLN A 236 -1.53 1.86 -4.95
N ILE A 237 -1.90 1.58 -6.21
CA ILE A 237 -2.87 2.38 -6.94
C ILE A 237 -4.24 2.29 -6.26
N LEU A 238 -4.61 1.12 -5.73
CA LEU A 238 -5.86 0.93 -5.00
C LEU A 238 -5.92 1.73 -3.70
N HIS A 239 -4.85 1.82 -2.91
CA HIS A 239 -4.87 2.68 -1.71
C HIS A 239 -5.14 4.15 -2.06
N TYR A 240 -4.54 4.65 -3.13
CA TYR A 240 -4.83 5.99 -3.63
C TYR A 240 -6.25 6.11 -4.21
N TYR A 241 -6.72 5.08 -4.93
CA TYR A 241 -8.07 5.06 -5.49
C TYR A 241 -9.15 5.04 -4.41
N VAL A 242 -8.96 4.26 -3.34
CA VAL A 242 -9.85 4.28 -2.16
C VAL A 242 -9.93 5.69 -1.60
N MET A 243 -8.81 6.39 -1.44
CA MET A 243 -8.83 7.79 -0.98
C MET A 243 -9.62 8.72 -1.91
N ILE A 244 -9.44 8.61 -3.23
CA ILE A 244 -10.25 9.36 -4.23
C ILE A 244 -11.74 9.09 -4.02
N ARG A 245 -12.11 7.82 -3.91
CA ARG A 245 -13.50 7.37 -3.82
C ARG A 245 -14.16 7.71 -2.48
N VAL A 246 -13.40 7.71 -1.39
CA VAL A 246 -13.89 8.12 -0.06
C VAL A 246 -14.11 9.63 0.02
N LEU A 247 -13.19 10.43 -0.53
CA LEU A 247 -13.31 11.90 -0.51
C LEU A 247 -14.31 12.43 -1.56
N GLU A 248 -14.66 11.61 -2.55
CA GLU A 248 -15.44 11.97 -3.75
C GLU A 248 -14.89 13.20 -4.47
N TRP A 249 -13.57 13.30 -4.54
CA TRP A 249 -12.87 14.37 -5.24
C TRP A 249 -12.29 13.84 -6.56
N THR A 250 -12.14 14.72 -7.54
CA THR A 250 -11.45 14.33 -8.77
C THR A 250 -9.98 14.04 -8.49
N PRO A 251 -9.34 13.14 -9.26
CA PRO A 251 -7.90 12.91 -9.18
C PRO A 251 -7.09 14.21 -9.26
N ALA A 252 -7.52 15.17 -10.10
CA ALA A 252 -6.91 16.50 -10.17
C ALA A 252 -6.92 17.24 -8.83
N LYS A 253 -8.09 17.35 -8.19
CA LYS A 253 -8.25 18.12 -6.96
C LYS A 253 -7.35 17.58 -5.85
N ILE A 254 -7.25 16.26 -5.70
CA ILE A 254 -6.39 15.65 -4.68
C ILE A 254 -4.90 15.79 -5.06
N ARG A 255 -4.55 15.47 -6.31
CA ARG A 255 -3.17 15.57 -6.81
C ARG A 255 -2.59 16.97 -6.61
N ASP A 256 -3.38 18.01 -6.87
CA ASP A 256 -2.92 19.40 -6.78
C ASP A 256 -2.65 19.87 -5.33
N LEU A 257 -3.07 19.10 -4.32
CA LEU A 257 -2.70 19.34 -2.91
C LEU A 257 -1.32 18.76 -2.55
N PHE A 258 -0.77 17.88 -3.38
CA PHE A 258 0.56 17.34 -3.17
C PHE A 258 1.62 18.27 -3.77
N ALA A 259 2.63 18.61 -2.96
CA ALA A 259 3.82 19.33 -3.42
C ALA A 259 4.67 18.50 -4.41
N GLY A 260 4.40 17.21 -4.50
CA GLY A 260 4.98 16.26 -5.43
C GLY A 260 4.85 14.83 -4.94
N SER A 261 5.43 13.91 -5.70
CA SER A 261 5.45 12.50 -5.37
C SER A 261 6.78 11.83 -5.73
N THR A 262 7.01 10.66 -5.15
CA THR A 262 8.07 9.74 -5.59
C THR A 262 7.69 8.32 -5.19
N GLY A 263 8.43 7.33 -5.66
CA GLY A 263 8.23 5.97 -5.20
C GLY A 263 9.53 5.19 -5.16
N HIS A 264 9.66 4.37 -4.12
CA HIS A 264 10.83 3.54 -3.92
C HIS A 264 10.80 2.37 -4.91
N SER A 265 11.89 2.23 -5.67
CA SER A 265 11.99 1.22 -6.73
C SER A 265 10.78 1.30 -7.68
N GLN A 266 10.01 0.21 -7.83
CA GLN A 266 8.84 0.14 -8.70
C GLN A 266 7.72 1.13 -8.37
N GLY A 267 7.65 1.66 -7.13
CA GLY A 267 6.62 2.61 -6.72
C GLY A 267 6.63 3.90 -7.53
N ILE A 268 7.75 4.21 -8.20
CA ILE A 268 7.86 5.38 -9.09
C ILE A 268 6.85 5.33 -10.25
N ILE A 269 6.42 4.14 -10.67
CA ILE A 269 5.39 3.98 -11.69
C ILE A 269 4.02 4.44 -11.16
N SER A 270 3.67 4.07 -9.92
CA SER A 270 2.44 4.54 -9.26
C SER A 270 2.43 6.07 -9.06
N SER A 271 3.60 6.67 -8.84
CA SER A 271 3.76 8.13 -8.82
C SER A 271 3.41 8.79 -10.16
N ALA A 272 3.74 8.12 -11.28
CA ALA A 272 3.39 8.59 -12.62
C ALA A 272 1.87 8.55 -12.85
N VAL A 273 1.18 7.52 -12.35
CA VAL A 273 -0.29 7.43 -12.43
C VAL A 273 -0.95 8.65 -11.79
N ILE A 274 -0.59 8.97 -10.54
CA ILE A 274 -1.26 10.07 -9.84
C ILE A 274 -0.93 11.43 -10.45
N SER A 275 0.30 11.63 -10.93
CA SER A 275 0.72 12.91 -11.50
C SER A 275 0.12 13.14 -12.89
N ALA A 276 -0.12 12.08 -13.67
CA ALA A 276 -0.66 12.16 -15.02
C ALA A 276 -2.20 12.11 -15.12
N SER A 277 -2.92 12.01 -13.99
CA SER A 277 -4.38 11.77 -14.00
C SER A 277 -5.16 12.95 -13.42
N SER A 278 -6.14 13.46 -14.17
CA SER A 278 -7.02 14.56 -13.75
C SER A 278 -8.48 14.13 -13.54
N THR A 279 -8.98 13.21 -14.35
CA THR A 279 -10.31 12.60 -14.22
C THR A 279 -10.22 11.14 -13.79
N GLU A 280 -11.34 10.56 -13.35
CA GLU A 280 -11.39 9.14 -12.99
C GLU A 280 -11.09 8.24 -14.20
N GLU A 281 -11.57 8.59 -15.40
CA GLU A 281 -11.30 7.83 -16.62
C GLU A 281 -9.82 7.88 -17.01
N GLU A 282 -9.17 9.04 -16.84
CA GLU A 282 -7.72 9.17 -17.00
C GLU A 282 -6.97 8.31 -15.97
N PHE A 283 -7.42 8.35 -14.72
CA PHE A 283 -6.82 7.55 -13.64
C PHE A 283 -6.89 6.05 -13.95
N VAL A 284 -8.05 5.54 -14.37
CA VAL A 284 -8.22 4.14 -14.74
C VAL A 284 -7.32 3.77 -15.94
N ARG A 285 -7.29 4.58 -17.00
CA ARG A 285 -6.40 4.33 -18.16
C ARG A 285 -4.92 4.34 -17.79
N ASN A 286 -4.50 5.30 -16.97
CA ASN A 286 -3.12 5.40 -16.51
C ASN A 286 -2.75 4.25 -15.56
N ALA A 287 -3.71 3.75 -14.77
CA ALA A 287 -3.52 2.55 -13.96
C ALA A 287 -3.31 1.31 -14.83
N GLU A 288 -4.14 1.07 -15.85
CA GLU A 288 -3.94 -0.04 -16.81
C GLU A 288 -2.55 0.01 -17.45
N LYS A 289 -2.16 1.22 -17.88
CA LYS A 289 -0.85 1.50 -18.46
C LYS A 289 0.29 1.17 -17.49
N ALA A 290 0.19 1.64 -16.25
CA ALA A 290 1.17 1.38 -15.20
C ALA A 290 1.29 -0.10 -14.85
N LEU A 291 0.17 -0.80 -14.71
CA LEU A 291 0.16 -2.23 -14.39
C LEU A 291 0.73 -3.08 -15.53
N GLY A 292 0.39 -2.75 -16.78
CA GLY A 292 1.02 -3.36 -17.95
C GLY A 292 2.53 -3.13 -17.98
N LEU A 293 2.99 -1.90 -17.67
CA LEU A 293 4.42 -1.58 -17.63
C LEU A 293 5.13 -2.37 -16.52
N LEU A 294 4.55 -2.42 -15.31
CA LEU A 294 5.07 -3.20 -14.18
C LEU A 294 5.13 -4.70 -14.48
N PHE A 295 4.10 -5.25 -15.15
CA PHE A 295 4.08 -6.63 -15.61
C PHE A 295 5.28 -6.94 -16.51
N TRP A 296 5.54 -6.09 -17.52
CA TRP A 296 6.65 -6.31 -18.43
C TRP A 296 8.01 -6.06 -17.79
N ILE A 297 8.12 -5.11 -16.84
CA ILE A 297 9.33 -4.93 -16.02
C ILE A 297 9.67 -6.22 -15.29
N GLY A 298 8.72 -6.76 -14.51
CA GLY A 298 8.94 -8.00 -13.74
C GLY A 298 9.26 -9.20 -14.63
N THR A 299 8.51 -9.35 -15.73
CA THR A 299 8.69 -10.43 -16.72
C THR A 299 10.07 -10.37 -17.37
N ARG A 300 10.47 -9.23 -17.94
CA ARG A 300 11.75 -9.10 -18.65
C ARG A 300 12.94 -9.11 -17.69
N ALA A 301 12.80 -8.55 -16.49
CA ALA A 301 13.83 -8.66 -15.46
C ALA A 301 14.14 -10.13 -15.12
N GLN A 302 13.11 -10.96 -14.97
CA GLN A 302 13.29 -12.38 -14.69
C GLN A 302 13.87 -13.16 -15.88
N GLN A 303 13.55 -12.77 -17.11
CA GLN A 303 14.11 -13.39 -18.32
C GLN A 303 15.58 -13.03 -18.54
N VAL A 304 15.96 -11.77 -18.26
CA VAL A 304 17.35 -11.29 -18.38
C VAL A 304 18.22 -11.90 -17.29
N PHE A 305 17.69 -12.06 -16.08
CA PHE A 305 18.38 -12.71 -14.98
C PHE A 305 17.53 -13.88 -14.42
N PRO A 306 17.58 -15.07 -15.05
CA PRO A 306 16.84 -16.23 -14.59
C PRO A 306 17.30 -16.71 -13.21
N PRO A 307 16.39 -17.28 -12.40
CA PRO A 307 16.77 -17.83 -11.11
C PRO A 307 17.70 -19.03 -11.31
N THR A 308 18.77 -19.10 -10.52
CA THR A 308 19.73 -20.21 -10.54
C THR A 308 19.56 -21.09 -9.30
N THR A 309 19.62 -22.41 -9.46
CA THR A 309 19.61 -23.35 -8.34
C THR A 309 20.89 -23.20 -7.50
N LEU A 310 20.71 -22.96 -6.20
CA LEU A 310 21.82 -22.93 -5.23
C LEU A 310 22.04 -24.31 -4.62
N ASN A 311 23.26 -24.53 -4.12
CA ASN A 311 23.58 -25.74 -3.36
C ASN A 311 22.72 -25.79 -2.07
N PRO A 312 22.02 -26.91 -1.79
CA PRO A 312 21.22 -27.05 -0.56
C PRO A 312 21.97 -26.70 0.74
N ALA A 313 23.27 -26.97 0.81
CA ALA A 313 24.08 -26.62 1.98
C ALA A 313 24.22 -25.10 2.19
N VAL A 314 24.25 -24.31 1.10
CA VAL A 314 24.28 -22.83 1.18
C VAL A 314 22.95 -22.29 1.66
N LEU A 315 21.85 -22.87 1.19
CA LEU A 315 20.51 -22.52 1.61
C LEU A 315 20.30 -22.79 3.10
N GLU A 316 20.64 -24.00 3.54
CA GLU A 316 20.49 -24.43 4.94
C GLU A 316 21.35 -23.57 5.87
N ASP A 317 22.61 -23.29 5.51
CA ASP A 317 23.49 -22.44 6.30
C ASP A 317 22.96 -21.00 6.42
N SER A 318 22.48 -20.39 5.33
CA SER A 318 21.89 -19.04 5.36
C SER A 318 20.67 -18.96 6.29
N ILE A 319 19.78 -19.95 6.21
CA ILE A 319 18.58 -20.05 7.06
C ILE A 319 18.98 -20.22 8.53
N ASN A 320 19.91 -21.12 8.83
CA ASN A 320 20.37 -21.40 10.19
C ASN A 320 21.04 -20.17 10.86
N ASN A 321 21.56 -19.23 10.06
CA ASN A 321 22.14 -17.98 10.53
C ASN A 321 21.17 -16.79 10.55
N ASN A 322 19.86 -17.04 10.33
CA ASN A 322 18.79 -16.04 10.31
C ASN A 322 18.96 -14.98 9.20
N GLU A 323 19.54 -15.37 8.06
CA GLU A 323 19.78 -14.47 6.92
C GLU A 323 18.67 -14.57 5.86
N GLY A 324 17.83 -15.61 5.93
CA GLY A 324 16.77 -15.89 4.96
C GLY A 324 17.27 -16.73 3.77
N ASN A 325 16.37 -16.96 2.81
CA ASN A 325 16.68 -17.64 1.57
C ASN A 325 17.57 -16.75 0.68
N PRO A 326 18.73 -17.20 0.18
CA PRO A 326 19.57 -16.37 -0.67
C PRO A 326 18.87 -15.95 -1.98
N THR A 327 18.78 -14.64 -2.17
CA THR A 327 18.20 -13.97 -3.33
C THR A 327 19.20 -12.98 -3.93
N PRO A 328 18.94 -12.39 -5.11
CA PRO A 328 19.83 -11.40 -5.69
C PRO A 328 19.91 -10.05 -4.95
N MET A 329 19.22 -9.86 -3.82
CA MET A 329 19.23 -8.60 -3.06
C MET A 329 19.35 -8.86 -1.55
N LEU A 330 20.37 -8.27 -0.93
CA LEU A 330 20.71 -8.42 0.49
C LEU A 330 20.59 -7.08 1.22
N ALA A 331 19.65 -6.96 2.15
CA ALA A 331 19.51 -5.78 3.00
C ALA A 331 20.50 -5.80 4.17
N ILE A 332 21.18 -4.68 4.42
CA ILE A 332 22.13 -4.47 5.51
C ILE A 332 21.68 -3.25 6.33
N THR A 333 21.36 -3.44 7.61
CA THR A 333 20.91 -2.36 8.50
C THR A 333 21.78 -2.26 9.75
N GLY A 334 22.24 -1.05 10.08
CA GLY A 334 23.03 -0.72 11.26
C GLY A 334 24.50 -0.34 10.97
N LEU A 335 25.02 -0.68 9.79
CA LEU A 335 26.34 -0.25 9.32
C LEU A 335 26.26 1.10 8.59
N ARG A 336 27.34 1.88 8.60
CA ARG A 336 27.48 3.06 7.74
C ARG A 336 27.91 2.64 6.33
N GLU A 337 27.63 3.49 5.34
CA GLU A 337 27.95 3.25 3.94
C GLU A 337 29.41 2.84 3.71
N ASN A 338 30.35 3.60 4.26
CA ASN A 338 31.78 3.31 4.12
C ASN A 338 32.19 1.94 4.68
N GLN A 339 31.47 1.43 5.68
CA GLN A 339 31.71 0.09 6.23
C GLN A 339 31.16 -1.00 5.30
N VAL A 340 30.00 -0.77 4.70
CA VAL A 340 29.39 -1.70 3.73
C VAL A 340 30.27 -1.77 2.48
N LEU A 341 30.62 -0.62 1.90
CA LEU A 341 31.45 -0.52 0.69
C LEU A 341 32.78 -1.25 0.86
N LYS A 342 33.47 -1.06 2.00
CA LYS A 342 34.71 -1.78 2.29
C LYS A 342 34.57 -3.29 2.15
N HIS A 343 33.52 -3.88 2.73
CA HIS A 343 33.32 -5.34 2.68
C HIS A 343 32.85 -5.83 1.30
N VAL A 344 32.09 -5.00 0.58
CA VAL A 344 31.72 -5.27 -0.81
C VAL A 344 32.96 -5.28 -1.69
N GLU A 345 33.84 -4.29 -1.58
CA GLU A 345 35.10 -4.21 -2.32
C GLU A 345 36.03 -5.39 -2.02
N GLU A 346 36.26 -5.70 -0.74
CA GLU A 346 37.04 -6.88 -0.30
C GLU A 346 36.48 -8.18 -0.91
N THR A 347 35.15 -8.32 -0.96
CA THR A 347 34.50 -9.49 -1.56
C THR A 347 34.68 -9.49 -3.09
N ASN A 348 34.46 -8.35 -3.74
CA ASN A 348 34.56 -8.19 -5.19
C ASN A 348 35.96 -8.40 -5.74
N CYS A 349 37.03 -8.15 -4.96
CA CYS A 349 38.40 -8.46 -5.35
C CYS A 349 38.62 -9.95 -5.69
N HIS A 350 37.76 -10.84 -5.20
CA HIS A 350 37.80 -12.27 -5.46
C HIS A 350 36.77 -12.75 -6.48
N LEU A 351 35.96 -11.84 -7.03
CA LEU A 351 34.87 -12.14 -7.95
C LEU A 351 35.19 -11.65 -9.36
N ALA A 352 34.81 -12.45 -10.36
CA ALA A 352 34.83 -12.02 -11.76
C ALA A 352 33.80 -10.88 -11.98
N PRO A 353 33.98 -10.01 -12.99
CA PRO A 353 33.11 -8.86 -13.24
C PRO A 353 31.62 -9.19 -13.33
N ASP A 354 31.26 -10.32 -13.93
CA ASP A 354 29.89 -10.83 -14.07
C ASP A 354 29.29 -11.35 -12.75
N ARG A 355 30.06 -11.36 -11.66
CA ARG A 355 29.63 -11.86 -10.35
C ARG A 355 29.76 -10.85 -9.22
N GLN A 356 30.13 -9.61 -9.53
CA GLN A 356 30.35 -8.57 -8.53
C GLN A 356 29.05 -8.11 -7.86
N ILE A 357 29.22 -7.53 -6.70
CA ILE A 357 28.15 -7.00 -5.85
C ILE A 357 28.21 -5.48 -5.91
N GLU A 358 27.06 -4.83 -6.04
CA GLU A 358 26.90 -3.38 -5.96
C GLU A 358 26.08 -3.01 -4.73
N VAL A 359 26.39 -1.88 -4.09
CA VAL A 359 25.44 -1.24 -3.16
C VAL A 359 24.49 -0.42 -4.03
N THR A 360 23.21 -0.80 -4.04
CA THR A 360 22.25 -0.30 -5.04
C THR A 360 21.13 0.53 -4.43
N LEU A 361 20.75 0.26 -3.17
CA LEU A 361 19.77 1.08 -2.46
C LEU A 361 20.44 1.72 -1.24
N HIS A 362 20.47 3.05 -1.23
CA HIS A 362 20.88 3.90 -0.12
C HIS A 362 19.60 4.43 0.54
N ASN A 363 19.02 3.57 1.37
CA ASN A 363 17.71 3.76 1.99
C ASN A 363 17.76 4.77 3.15
N GLY A 364 18.93 4.96 3.75
CA GLY A 364 19.21 5.99 4.76
C GLY A 364 20.64 5.86 5.26
N PRO A 365 21.05 6.62 6.30
CA PRO A 365 22.45 6.71 6.73
C PRO A 365 23.05 5.39 7.22
N ARG A 366 22.19 4.43 7.59
CA ARG A 366 22.56 3.10 8.09
C ARG A 366 21.70 1.96 7.53
N SER A 367 21.07 2.16 6.37
CA SER A 367 20.22 1.15 5.75
C SER A 367 20.55 1.09 4.28
N PHE A 368 21.06 -0.07 3.84
CA PHE A 368 21.55 -0.28 2.49
C PHE A 368 21.03 -1.60 1.94
N VAL A 369 20.98 -1.73 0.63
CA VAL A 369 20.77 -3.02 -0.05
C VAL A 369 21.89 -3.24 -1.05
N CYS A 370 22.46 -4.44 -1.00
CA CYS A 370 23.46 -4.91 -1.94
C CYS A 370 22.80 -5.84 -2.97
N THR A 371 23.08 -5.63 -4.25
CA THR A 371 22.55 -6.45 -5.35
C THR A 371 23.69 -7.21 -6.03
N GLY A 372 23.44 -8.47 -6.41
CA GLY A 372 24.36 -9.29 -7.17
C GLY A 372 23.87 -10.74 -7.24
N PRO A 373 24.64 -11.68 -7.81
CA PRO A 373 24.25 -13.08 -7.82
C PRO A 373 24.08 -13.60 -6.39
N PRO A 374 23.06 -14.44 -6.10
CA PRO A 374 22.80 -14.92 -4.74
C PRO A 374 24.01 -15.59 -4.08
N GLN A 375 24.79 -16.33 -4.86
CA GLN A 375 26.02 -16.99 -4.37
C GLN A 375 27.10 -15.98 -3.93
N SER A 376 27.24 -14.86 -4.65
CA SER A 376 28.18 -13.79 -4.30
C SER A 376 27.74 -13.09 -3.01
N LEU A 377 26.45 -12.75 -2.91
CA LEU A 377 25.88 -12.13 -1.71
C LEU A 377 25.97 -13.03 -0.47
N TYR A 378 25.82 -14.34 -0.65
CA TYR A 378 26.10 -15.31 0.42
C TYR A 378 27.57 -15.23 0.89
N GLY A 379 28.52 -15.13 -0.04
CA GLY A 379 29.93 -14.90 0.27
C GLY A 379 30.17 -13.62 1.09
N LEU A 380 29.48 -12.53 0.76
CA LEU A 380 29.50 -11.31 1.55
C LEU A 380 28.95 -11.54 2.98
N ASN A 381 27.83 -12.26 3.13
CA ASN A 381 27.28 -12.60 4.44
C ASN A 381 28.26 -13.40 5.31
N LEU A 382 28.99 -14.37 4.75
CA LEU A 382 30.02 -15.12 5.50
C LEU A 382 31.09 -14.19 6.11
N THR A 383 31.45 -13.13 5.41
CA THR A 383 32.39 -12.11 5.92
C THR A 383 31.72 -11.25 6.99
N LEU A 384 30.49 -10.79 6.76
CA LEU A 384 29.72 -9.97 7.70
C LEU A 384 29.46 -10.69 9.04
N ARG A 385 29.18 -12.00 9.02
CA ARG A 385 28.97 -12.81 10.23
C ARG A 385 30.12 -12.71 11.22
N LYS A 386 31.37 -12.66 10.73
CA LYS A 386 32.57 -12.58 11.57
C LYS A 386 32.65 -11.28 12.37
N LEU A 387 32.02 -10.21 11.86
CA LEU A 387 32.03 -8.86 12.43
C LEU A 387 30.85 -8.62 13.38
N LYS A 388 29.73 -9.28 13.09
CA LYS A 388 28.46 -9.13 13.80
C LYS A 388 28.59 -9.56 15.26
N ALA A 389 28.07 -8.73 16.17
CA ALA A 389 27.88 -9.15 17.55
C ALA A 389 26.82 -10.27 17.61
N PRO A 390 27.08 -11.38 18.33
CA PRO A 390 26.06 -12.39 18.59
C PRO A 390 24.79 -11.79 19.21
N THR A 391 23.63 -12.31 18.82
CA THR A 391 22.35 -11.90 19.39
C THR A 391 22.36 -12.14 20.90
N GLY A 392 21.93 -11.14 21.67
CA GLY A 392 21.93 -11.21 23.14
C GLY A 392 23.28 -10.99 23.82
N LEU A 393 24.38 -10.75 23.08
CA LEU A 393 25.66 -10.42 23.71
C LEU A 393 25.56 -9.09 24.47
N ASP A 394 25.72 -9.15 25.79
CA ASP A 394 25.87 -7.97 26.64
C ASP A 394 27.28 -7.41 26.50
N GLN A 395 27.34 -6.13 26.11
CA GLN A 395 28.59 -5.37 25.97
C GLN A 395 28.59 -4.12 26.86
N SER A 396 27.67 -4.04 27.84
CA SER A 396 27.54 -2.92 28.78
C SER A 396 28.84 -2.63 29.52
N ARG A 397 29.58 -3.68 29.87
CA ARG A 397 30.89 -3.62 30.55
C ARG A 397 32.10 -3.59 29.61
N VAL A 398 31.89 -3.58 28.29
CA VAL A 398 32.97 -3.46 27.29
C VAL A 398 33.09 -1.98 26.89
N PRO A 399 34.31 -1.40 26.88
CA PRO A 399 34.53 -0.03 26.41
C PRO A 399 33.94 0.18 25.00
N TYR A 400 33.29 1.32 24.77
CA TYR A 400 32.51 1.56 23.54
C TYR A 400 33.29 1.28 22.25
N SER A 401 34.55 1.73 22.17
CA SER A 401 35.43 1.55 21.01
C SER A 401 35.87 0.10 20.74
N GLN A 402 35.68 -0.81 21.72
CA GLN A 402 36.03 -2.22 21.62
C GLN A 402 34.81 -3.14 21.45
N ARG A 403 33.59 -2.57 21.43
CA ARG A 403 32.36 -3.34 21.24
C ARG A 403 32.29 -3.87 19.82
N LYS A 404 31.84 -5.12 19.67
CA LYS A 404 31.37 -5.65 18.41
C LYS A 404 30.16 -4.86 17.92
N ILE A 405 30.07 -4.69 16.61
CA ILE A 405 29.02 -3.89 15.98
C ILE A 405 27.73 -4.72 15.92
N LYS A 406 26.63 -4.12 16.36
CA LYS A 406 25.28 -4.69 16.20
C LYS A 406 24.70 -4.19 14.88
N PHE A 407 24.45 -5.11 13.96
CA PHE A 407 23.80 -4.85 12.68
C PHE A 407 23.08 -6.11 12.20
N SER A 408 22.19 -5.98 11.22
CA SER A 408 21.53 -7.10 10.54
C SER A 408 21.91 -7.14 9.06
N SER A 409 21.99 -8.35 8.52
CA SER A 409 22.05 -8.62 7.09
C SER A 409 21.02 -9.72 6.79
N ARG A 410 20.09 -9.46 5.86
CA ARG A 410 19.00 -10.39 5.52
C ARG A 410 18.66 -10.27 4.04
N PHE A 411 18.48 -11.41 3.39
CA PHE A 411 18.04 -11.46 2.00
C PHE A 411 16.60 -10.97 1.87
N LEU A 412 16.35 -10.19 0.82
CA LEU A 412 15.03 -9.70 0.48
C LEU A 412 14.31 -10.75 -0.38
N PRO A 413 13.00 -10.97 -0.20
CA PRO A 413 12.20 -11.87 -1.02
C PRO A 413 11.95 -11.27 -2.42
N ILE A 414 13.00 -11.07 -3.21
CA ILE A 414 13.00 -10.47 -4.55
C ILE A 414 13.78 -11.37 -5.49
N THR A 415 13.22 -11.75 -6.63
CA THR A 415 13.81 -12.77 -7.52
C THR A 415 14.64 -12.23 -8.68
N ALA A 416 14.79 -10.90 -8.79
CA ALA A 416 15.60 -10.25 -9.82
C ALA A 416 16.52 -9.15 -9.23
N PRO A 417 17.72 -8.94 -9.79
CA PRO A 417 18.72 -7.99 -9.30
C PRO A 417 18.42 -6.54 -9.73
N PHE A 418 17.35 -5.93 -9.20
CA PHE A 418 17.00 -4.55 -9.53
C PHE A 418 18.08 -3.54 -9.14
N HIS A 419 18.06 -2.39 -9.82
CA HIS A 419 18.97 -1.27 -9.60
C HIS A 419 20.44 -1.61 -9.83
N SER A 420 20.74 -2.48 -10.80
CA SER A 420 22.10 -2.94 -11.02
C SER A 420 22.43 -3.11 -12.50
N VAL A 421 23.72 -3.23 -12.80
CA VAL A 421 24.21 -3.49 -14.16
C VAL A 421 23.58 -4.74 -14.78
N TYR A 422 23.16 -5.71 -13.96
CA TYR A 422 22.57 -6.98 -14.40
C TYR A 422 21.28 -6.83 -15.19
N LEU A 423 20.49 -5.77 -14.95
CA LEU A 423 19.23 -5.52 -15.65
C LEU A 423 19.31 -4.37 -16.66
N LYS A 424 20.50 -3.83 -16.93
CA LYS A 424 20.69 -2.76 -17.93
C LYS A 424 20.15 -3.14 -19.31
N SER A 425 20.36 -4.38 -19.73
CA SER A 425 19.87 -4.90 -21.02
C SER A 425 18.35 -5.09 -21.06
N ALA A 426 17.66 -5.12 -19.92
CA ALA A 426 16.20 -5.23 -19.86
C ALA A 426 15.51 -3.94 -20.31
N VAL A 427 16.10 -2.76 -20.03
CA VAL A 427 15.50 -1.44 -20.35
C VAL A 427 15.06 -1.31 -21.81
N PRO A 428 15.93 -1.54 -22.83
CA PRO A 428 15.51 -1.43 -24.23
C PRO A 428 14.47 -2.49 -24.63
N ILE A 429 14.47 -3.68 -24.01
CA ILE A 429 13.48 -4.74 -24.29
C ILE A 429 12.10 -4.32 -23.77
N ILE A 430 12.04 -3.85 -22.52
CA ILE A 430 10.80 -3.38 -21.89
C ILE A 430 10.26 -2.15 -22.63
N LEU A 431 11.14 -1.29 -23.15
CA LEU A 431 10.72 -0.14 -23.94
C LEU A 431 10.02 -0.56 -25.25
N GLN A 432 10.47 -1.64 -25.89
CA GLN A 432 9.79 -2.22 -27.05
C GLN A 432 8.43 -2.82 -26.67
N ASP A 433 8.32 -3.49 -25.53
CA ASP A 433 7.02 -3.97 -25.02
C ASP A 433 6.09 -2.78 -24.73
N ALA A 434 6.63 -1.69 -24.17
CA ALA A 434 5.87 -0.47 -23.92
C ALA A 434 5.36 0.18 -25.22
N ASP A 435 6.16 0.19 -26.29
CA ASP A 435 5.71 0.64 -27.61
C ASP A 435 4.62 -0.29 -28.18
N LYS A 436 4.86 -1.60 -28.13
CA LYS A 436 3.93 -2.63 -28.66
C LYS A 436 2.55 -2.56 -27.98
N HIS A 437 2.51 -2.27 -26.70
CA HIS A 437 1.32 -2.31 -25.86
C HIS A 437 0.77 -0.92 -25.48
N ASN A 438 1.29 0.16 -26.08
CA ASN A 438 0.89 1.55 -25.80
C ASN A 438 1.03 1.95 -24.31
N LEU A 439 2.13 1.54 -23.67
CA LEU A 439 2.37 1.70 -22.23
C LEU A 439 3.21 2.94 -21.87
N ARG A 440 3.44 3.86 -22.82
CA ARG A 440 4.28 5.04 -22.58
C ARG A 440 3.60 6.12 -21.75
N PHE A 441 4.36 6.67 -20.81
CA PHE A 441 4.09 7.93 -20.12
C PHE A 441 4.95 9.06 -20.71
N ASN A 442 4.35 10.25 -20.85
CA ASN A 442 5.04 11.44 -21.35
C ASN A 442 5.24 12.48 -20.24
N ALA A 443 6.38 13.16 -20.23
CA ALA A 443 6.69 14.18 -19.23
C ALA A 443 5.69 15.36 -19.24
N SER A 444 5.09 15.68 -20.39
CA SER A 444 4.08 16.73 -20.54
C SER A 444 2.72 16.39 -19.90
N GLU A 445 2.46 15.11 -19.62
CA GLU A 445 1.23 14.65 -18.96
C GLU A 445 1.30 14.91 -17.45
N LEU A 446 2.50 14.95 -16.88
CA LEU A 446 2.75 15.11 -15.45
C LEU A 446 2.38 16.51 -14.95
N LYS A 447 1.46 16.59 -13.98
CA LYS A 447 0.97 17.86 -13.43
C LYS A 447 1.69 18.29 -12.14
N ILE A 448 2.17 17.34 -11.36
CA ILE A 448 3.01 17.58 -10.18
C ILE A 448 4.41 16.97 -10.36
N PRO A 449 5.45 17.50 -9.70
CA PRO A 449 6.78 16.94 -9.83
C PRO A 449 6.82 15.50 -9.32
N ILE A 450 7.49 14.64 -10.08
CA ILE A 450 7.90 13.31 -9.62
C ILE A 450 9.40 13.36 -9.41
N TYR A 451 9.84 13.10 -8.18
CA TYR A 451 11.26 13.17 -7.83
C TYR A 451 11.95 11.85 -8.15
N ALA A 452 12.99 11.89 -8.98
CA ALA A 452 13.77 10.73 -9.38
C ALA A 452 14.45 10.07 -8.17
N THR A 453 14.48 8.74 -8.13
CA THR A 453 14.99 7.97 -6.99
C THR A 453 16.50 8.02 -6.84
N ASP A 454 17.24 8.33 -7.91
CA ASP A 454 18.71 8.40 -7.92
C ASP A 454 19.24 9.78 -7.52
N SER A 455 18.56 10.83 -7.94
CA SER A 455 19.08 12.21 -7.93
C SER A 455 18.19 13.19 -7.19
N GLY A 456 16.90 12.89 -7.03
CA GLY A 456 15.90 13.85 -6.57
C GLY A 456 15.54 14.91 -7.61
N GLU A 457 15.89 14.73 -8.88
CA GLU A 457 15.48 15.64 -9.95
C GLU A 457 14.00 15.47 -10.35
N ASP A 458 13.39 16.55 -10.82
CA ASP A 458 12.00 16.55 -11.28
C ASP A 458 11.87 15.91 -12.68
N LEU A 459 11.23 14.75 -12.74
CA LEU A 459 11.04 13.97 -13.96
C LEU A 459 10.13 14.63 -15.00
N ARG A 460 9.43 15.73 -14.68
CA ARG A 460 8.74 16.57 -15.69
C ARG A 460 9.69 17.16 -16.72
N LYS A 461 10.99 17.20 -16.42
CA LYS A 461 12.06 17.68 -17.31
C LYS A 461 12.71 16.56 -18.14
N SER A 462 12.23 15.32 -18.01
CA SER A 462 12.78 14.17 -18.73
C SER A 462 12.39 14.20 -20.21
N ASP A 463 13.36 13.95 -21.10
CA ASP A 463 13.12 13.85 -22.55
C ASP A 463 12.25 12.62 -22.91
N ASP A 464 12.63 11.44 -22.40
CA ASP A 464 11.83 10.21 -22.49
C ASP A 464 11.52 9.72 -21.07
N LEU A 465 10.35 10.12 -20.56
CA LEU A 465 9.92 9.77 -19.20
C LEU A 465 9.86 8.25 -19.00
N THR A 466 9.33 7.49 -19.97
CA THR A 466 9.17 6.04 -19.82
C THR A 466 10.53 5.37 -19.70
N LYS A 467 11.49 5.74 -20.55
CA LYS A 467 12.86 5.23 -20.46
C LYS A 467 13.53 5.63 -19.14
N SER A 468 13.32 6.85 -18.66
CA SER A 468 13.83 7.30 -17.36
C SER A 468 13.27 6.46 -16.21
N LEU A 469 11.95 6.24 -16.17
CA LEU A 469 11.30 5.38 -15.16
C LEU A 469 11.87 3.95 -15.18
N LEU A 470 12.02 3.35 -16.37
CA LEU A 470 12.63 2.02 -16.51
C LEU A 470 14.08 1.99 -16.02
N SER A 471 14.86 3.02 -16.34
CA SER A 471 16.25 3.12 -15.91
C SER A 471 16.36 3.23 -14.39
N LEU A 472 15.46 3.99 -13.74
CA LEU A 472 15.41 4.15 -12.29
C LEU A 472 15.08 2.84 -11.54
N ILE A 473 14.43 1.88 -12.20
CA ILE A 473 14.06 0.58 -11.62
C ILE A 473 15.10 -0.50 -11.95
N CYS A 474 15.53 -0.59 -13.21
CA CYS A 474 16.38 -1.67 -13.67
C CYS A 474 17.87 -1.42 -13.40
N GLU A 475 18.37 -0.21 -13.64
CA GLU A 475 19.81 0.05 -13.70
C GLU A 475 20.32 0.98 -12.59
N ARG A 476 19.62 2.10 -12.34
CA ARG A 476 20.14 3.16 -11.48
C ARG A 476 19.92 2.85 -10.01
N HIS A 477 20.89 3.28 -9.20
CA HIS A 477 20.87 3.18 -7.75
C HIS A 477 19.81 4.11 -7.15
N VAL A 478 19.23 3.71 -6.02
CA VAL A 478 18.27 4.53 -5.27
C VAL A 478 19.00 5.27 -4.16
N HIS A 479 18.89 6.60 -4.16
CA HIS A 479 19.28 7.47 -3.05
C HIS A 479 18.03 8.06 -2.41
N TRP A 480 17.41 7.28 -1.51
CA TRP A 480 16.05 7.55 -1.04
C TRP A 480 15.92 8.92 -0.36
N GLU A 481 16.91 9.34 0.42
CA GLU A 481 16.92 10.65 1.09
C GLU A 481 16.84 11.83 0.11
N ASN A 482 17.43 11.69 -1.09
CA ASN A 482 17.39 12.72 -2.13
C ASN A 482 15.97 12.82 -2.75
N ALA A 483 15.31 11.68 -2.96
CA ALA A 483 13.97 11.61 -3.55
C ALA A 483 12.89 12.27 -2.66
N ILE A 484 13.14 12.35 -1.35
CA ILE A 484 12.23 12.97 -0.36
C ILE A 484 12.79 14.29 0.20
N ALA A 485 13.69 14.96 -0.53
CA ALA A 485 14.35 16.20 -0.08
C ALA A 485 13.49 17.47 -0.21
N ALA A 486 12.23 17.36 -0.63
CA ALA A 486 11.33 18.50 -0.77
C ALA A 486 11.23 19.29 0.56
N LYS A 487 11.30 20.62 0.44
CA LYS A 487 11.37 21.53 1.59
C LYS A 487 9.99 21.83 2.16
N ASP A 488 9.96 22.10 3.46
CA ASP A 488 8.78 22.57 4.20
C ASP A 488 7.59 21.62 4.15
N LEU A 489 7.85 20.33 3.89
CA LEU A 489 6.81 19.31 4.02
C LEU A 489 6.35 19.23 5.47
N THR A 490 5.05 19.04 5.65
CA THR A 490 4.45 18.78 6.96
C THR A 490 3.98 17.34 7.07
N HIS A 491 3.56 16.74 5.94
CA HIS A 491 3.02 15.40 5.88
C HIS A 491 3.57 14.67 4.66
N ILE A 492 3.92 13.39 4.85
CA ILE A 492 4.16 12.44 3.77
C ILE A 492 3.15 11.31 3.92
N ILE A 493 2.41 11.02 2.85
CA ILE A 493 1.41 9.96 2.82
C ILE A 493 1.99 8.76 2.05
N ASP A 494 2.09 7.62 2.72
CA ASP A 494 2.56 6.36 2.16
C ASP A 494 1.39 5.51 1.65
N PHE A 495 1.37 5.29 0.34
CA PHE A 495 0.45 4.38 -0.34
C PHE A 495 1.10 3.04 -0.70
N GLY A 496 2.35 2.83 -0.28
CA GLY A 496 3.08 1.58 -0.42
C GLY A 496 2.53 0.45 0.44
N PRO A 497 2.78 -0.81 0.06
CA PRO A 497 2.43 -1.93 0.90
C PRO A 497 3.29 -1.97 2.17
N GLY A 498 2.75 -2.61 3.21
CA GLY A 498 3.53 -3.05 4.35
C GLY A 498 3.41 -2.26 5.64
N GLY A 499 2.55 -1.23 5.65
CA GLY A 499 2.33 -0.38 6.80
C GLY A 499 3.65 0.08 7.46
N THR A 500 3.82 -0.22 8.74
CA THR A 500 4.99 0.21 9.52
C THR A 500 6.32 -0.41 9.08
N SER A 501 6.28 -1.57 8.41
CA SER A 501 7.46 -2.24 7.83
C SER A 501 7.77 -1.77 6.41
N GLY A 502 6.84 -1.04 5.79
CA GLY A 502 6.95 -0.46 4.46
C GLY A 502 7.83 0.79 4.40
N ILE A 503 7.75 1.49 3.26
CA ILE A 503 8.60 2.65 2.98
C ILE A 503 8.27 3.85 3.89
N GLY A 504 7.02 3.98 4.35
CA GLY A 504 6.60 5.00 5.31
C GLY A 504 7.36 4.87 6.63
N GLY A 505 7.49 3.66 7.17
CA GLY A 505 8.27 3.43 8.39
C GLY A 505 9.77 3.70 8.23
N LEU A 506 10.34 3.41 7.06
CA LEU A 506 11.72 3.82 6.74
C LEU A 506 11.85 5.34 6.66
N THR A 507 10.93 5.99 5.94
CA THR A 507 10.92 7.44 5.72
C THR A 507 10.73 8.20 7.03
N TYR A 508 9.89 7.68 7.93
CA TYR A 508 9.76 8.18 9.31
C TYR A 508 11.11 8.26 10.00
N ARG A 509 11.90 7.18 10.00
CA ARG A 509 13.23 7.16 10.63
C ARG A 509 14.20 8.15 10.01
N ASN A 510 14.10 8.40 8.71
CA ASN A 510 14.95 9.38 8.02
C ASN A 510 14.53 10.84 8.28
N LYS A 511 13.27 11.08 8.65
CA LYS A 511 12.67 12.41 8.85
C LYS A 511 12.35 12.73 10.31
N GLU A 512 12.71 11.84 11.22
CA GLU A 512 12.48 12.04 12.65
C GLU A 512 13.13 13.35 13.11
N GLY A 513 12.35 14.18 13.83
CA GLY A 513 12.81 15.48 14.31
C GLY A 513 12.85 16.60 13.27
N THR A 514 12.52 16.35 12.00
CA THR A 514 12.47 17.40 10.96
C THR A 514 11.12 18.11 10.88
N GLY A 515 10.12 17.64 11.62
CA GLY A 515 8.76 18.17 11.62
C GLY A 515 7.83 17.63 10.53
N VAL A 516 8.14 16.45 9.97
CA VAL A 516 7.34 15.80 8.94
C VAL A 516 6.59 14.62 9.55
N GLN A 517 5.26 14.67 9.54
CA GLN A 517 4.37 13.59 9.95
C GLN A 517 4.27 12.55 8.82
N ILE A 518 4.34 11.26 9.16
CA ILE A 518 4.10 10.19 8.18
C ILE A 518 2.71 9.60 8.41
N VAL A 519 1.92 9.51 7.33
CA VAL A 519 0.59 8.89 7.33
C VAL A 519 0.63 7.62 6.50
N LEU A 520 0.28 6.48 7.08
CA LEU A 520 0.22 5.20 6.38
C LEU A 520 -1.19 4.99 5.82
N ALA A 521 -1.40 5.24 4.53
CA ALA A 521 -2.71 5.13 3.89
C ALA A 521 -3.20 3.68 3.76
N GLY A 522 -2.28 2.72 3.85
CA GLY A 522 -2.60 1.29 3.74
C GLY A 522 -3.10 0.63 5.03
N ALA A 523 -2.79 1.20 6.20
CA ALA A 523 -3.03 0.56 7.48
C ALA A 523 -4.15 1.26 8.27
N LEU A 524 -5.17 0.51 8.70
CA LEU A 524 -6.24 1.02 9.57
C LEU A 524 -5.74 1.34 10.99
N GLU A 525 -4.67 0.66 11.42
CA GLU A 525 -4.06 0.83 12.74
C GLU A 525 -2.59 0.42 12.73
N GLY A 526 -1.89 0.71 13.84
CA GLY A 526 -0.58 0.14 14.12
C GLY A 526 -0.05 0.54 15.49
N ALA A 527 1.08 -0.08 15.87
CA ALA A 527 1.63 0.05 17.21
C ALA A 527 2.43 1.35 17.45
N ASN A 528 2.88 2.02 16.37
CA ASN A 528 3.72 3.21 16.49
C ASN A 528 2.84 4.46 16.60
N ARG A 529 2.80 5.04 17.80
CA ARG A 529 1.98 6.22 18.10
C ARG A 529 2.49 7.51 17.47
N ASP A 530 3.73 7.53 16.98
CA ASP A 530 4.30 8.68 16.27
C ASP A 530 3.90 8.70 14.78
N LEU A 531 3.30 7.61 14.29
CA LEU A 531 2.76 7.50 12.94
C LEU A 531 1.26 7.78 12.94
N SER A 532 0.78 8.34 11.83
CA SER A 532 -0.63 8.46 11.51
C SER A 532 -1.05 7.29 10.60
N TYR A 533 -2.33 6.96 10.63
CA TYR A 533 -2.91 5.80 9.95
C TYR A 533 -4.07 6.23 9.05
N LYS A 534 -4.67 5.28 8.34
CA LYS A 534 -5.67 5.54 7.29
C LYS A 534 -6.84 6.41 7.74
N ALA A 535 -7.31 6.25 8.98
CA ALA A 535 -8.39 7.07 9.53
C ALA A 535 -8.05 8.57 9.59
N ASP A 536 -6.79 8.94 9.78
CA ASP A 536 -6.35 10.34 9.84
C ASP A 536 -6.47 11.05 8.47
N LEU A 537 -6.61 10.30 7.37
CA LEU A 537 -6.88 10.86 6.05
C LEU A 537 -8.31 11.38 5.91
N PHE A 538 -9.24 10.85 6.70
CA PHE A 538 -10.68 11.08 6.51
C PHE A 538 -11.36 11.72 7.72
N ASP A 539 -10.69 11.74 8.88
CA ASP A 539 -11.20 12.35 10.10
C ASP A 539 -11.51 13.84 9.90
N SER A 540 -12.73 14.23 10.28
CA SER A 540 -13.24 15.60 10.14
C SER A 540 -12.93 16.49 11.36
N ASP A 541 -12.48 15.91 12.48
CA ASP A 541 -12.08 16.70 13.64
C ASP A 541 -10.74 17.37 13.36
N ILE A 542 -10.68 18.70 13.42
CA ILE A 542 -9.43 19.45 13.23
C ILE A 542 -8.31 19.05 14.19
N ARG A 543 -8.65 18.52 15.37
CA ARG A 543 -7.69 18.05 16.39
C ARG A 543 -7.05 16.72 16.01
N SER A 544 -7.61 16.00 15.02
CA SER A 544 -7.02 14.76 14.49
C SER A 544 -5.76 15.02 13.66
N VAL A 545 -5.60 16.22 13.10
CA VAL A 545 -4.43 16.56 12.28
C VAL A 545 -3.22 16.80 13.18
N THR A 546 -2.34 15.82 13.23
CA THR A 546 -1.12 15.87 14.04
C THR A 546 0.07 16.41 13.24
N TYR A 547 0.89 17.24 13.88
CA TYR A 547 2.11 17.77 13.28
C TYR A 547 3.30 17.28 14.08
N SER A 548 4.20 16.57 13.42
CA SER A 548 5.47 16.15 14.01
C SER A 548 6.32 17.35 14.43
N GLN A 549 7.07 17.21 15.51
CA GLN A 549 7.93 18.29 16.02
C GLN A 549 9.17 18.47 15.15
N ASN A 550 9.50 19.73 14.84
CA ASN A 550 10.82 20.09 14.33
C ASN A 550 11.73 20.45 15.51
N TRP A 551 12.67 19.58 15.85
CA TRP A 551 13.53 19.77 17.02
C TRP A 551 14.38 21.03 16.94
N ALA A 552 14.86 21.37 15.74
CA ALA A 552 15.65 22.58 15.53
C ALA A 552 14.83 23.86 15.81
N LYS A 553 13.52 23.85 15.55
CA LYS A 553 12.60 24.96 15.88
C LYS A 553 12.17 24.94 17.35
N VAL A 554 11.77 23.78 17.86
CA VAL A 554 11.23 23.63 19.24
C VAL A 554 12.30 23.88 20.29
N PHE A 555 13.50 23.33 20.09
CA PHE A 555 14.61 23.41 21.04
C PHE A 555 15.67 24.44 20.61
N GLN A 556 15.29 25.40 19.76
CA GLN A 556 16.19 26.48 19.34
C GLN A 556 16.66 27.29 20.56
N PRO A 557 17.98 27.53 20.74
CA PRO A 557 18.46 28.45 21.76
C PRO A 557 17.89 29.86 21.56
N LYS A 558 17.46 30.50 22.65
CA LYS A 558 16.93 31.87 22.67
C LYS A 558 17.75 32.72 23.66
N LEU A 559 17.84 34.02 23.39
CA LEU A 559 18.47 35.03 24.25
C LEU A 559 17.42 35.91 24.91
#